data_AF-A0A835VW51-F1
#
_entry.id   AF-A0A835VW51-F1
#
_cell.length_a   1.000
_cell.length_b   1.000
_cell.length_c   1.000
_cell.angle_alpha   90.00
_cell.angle_beta   90.00
_cell.angle_gamma   90.00
#
_symmetry.space_group_name_H-M   'P 1'
#
loop_
_entity.id
_entity.type
_entity.pdbx_description
1 polymer ?
#
loop_
_entity_poly.entity_id
_entity_poly.type
_entity_poly.pdbx_seq_one_letter_code
_entity_poly.pdbx_strand_id
1 'polypeptide(L)'
;MQGWLPDPRLPIYLDKIHRTKHGSDSEVYDTEGRFVPEKFEEIFSKFDKDHKGGLGWSDIQQMVYNNMNINDPNGWIAERLEWWVTYLLLRDHKGLVSKEKIRGVYDGTVWEVVAAEVEARKNRRSAYKYE
;
A
#
# COMPACT_ATOMS: atom_id res chain seq x y z
N MET A 1 0.22 29.87 -2.90
CA MET A 1 -1.25 30.05 -2.85
C MET A 1 -1.88 28.73 -3.20
N GLN A 2 -2.66 28.14 -2.30
CA GLN A 2 -3.43 26.92 -2.60
C GLN A 2 -4.63 27.34 -3.44
N GLY A 3 -4.48 27.25 -4.76
CA GLY A 3 -5.57 27.46 -5.70
C GLY A 3 -6.40 26.18 -5.88
N TRP A 4 -7.49 26.28 -6.63
CA TRP A 4 -8.33 25.13 -6.99
C TRP A 4 -7.70 24.26 -8.09
N LEU A 5 -6.69 24.78 -8.81
CA LEU A 5 -5.98 24.04 -9.84
C LEU A 5 -4.94 23.09 -9.22
N PRO A 6 -4.86 21.82 -9.68
CA PRO A 6 -3.84 20.89 -9.24
C PRO A 6 -2.45 21.40 -9.64
N ASP A 7 -1.51 21.40 -8.69
CA ASP A 7 -0.12 21.75 -8.96
C ASP A 7 0.59 20.56 -9.62
N PRO A 8 1.09 20.69 -10.86
CA PRO A 8 1.73 19.59 -11.59
C PRO A 8 3.02 19.10 -10.93
N ARG A 9 3.58 19.83 -9.96
CA ARG A 9 4.74 19.38 -9.16
C ARG A 9 4.37 18.37 -8.09
N LEU A 10 3.07 18.10 -7.90
CA LEU A 10 2.53 17.14 -6.91
C LEU A 10 3.07 17.36 -5.47
N PRO A 11 3.08 18.59 -4.94
CA PRO A 11 3.54 18.84 -3.57
C PRO A 11 2.63 18.16 -2.55
N ILE A 12 3.23 17.58 -1.51
CA ILE A 12 2.52 16.98 -0.37
C ILE A 12 2.31 18.05 0.69
N TYR A 13 1.05 18.31 1.05
CA TYR A 13 0.65 19.29 2.07
C TYR A 13 0.29 18.57 3.38
N LEU A 14 1.22 18.58 4.34
CA LEU A 14 1.08 17.84 5.60
C LEU A 14 -0.09 18.33 6.46
N ASP A 15 -0.40 19.62 6.43
CA ASP A 15 -1.53 20.23 7.16
C ASP A 15 -2.89 19.70 6.68
N LYS A 16 -2.96 19.18 5.45
CA LYS A 16 -4.20 18.69 4.82
C LYS A 16 -4.13 17.21 4.42
N ILE A 17 -3.09 16.48 4.85
CA ILE A 17 -2.88 15.11 4.40
C ILE A 17 -4.04 14.17 4.79
N HIS A 18 -4.68 14.39 5.94
CA HIS A 18 -5.86 13.62 6.35
C HIS A 18 -7.02 13.70 5.33
N ARG A 19 -7.05 14.71 4.45
CA ARG A 19 -8.07 14.88 3.40
C ARG A 19 -7.80 14.06 2.14
N THR A 20 -6.65 13.41 2.01
CA THR A 20 -6.34 12.55 0.85
C THR A 20 -7.03 11.18 0.94
N LYS A 21 -7.82 10.95 1.99
CA LYS A 21 -8.68 9.80 2.18
C LYS A 21 -9.82 9.76 1.15
N HIS A 22 -10.16 8.60 0.63
CA HIS A 22 -11.38 8.38 -0.18
C HIS A 22 -12.29 7.31 0.43
N GLY A 23 -13.54 7.27 -0.01
CA GLY A 23 -14.57 6.40 0.57
C GLY A 23 -14.35 4.90 0.32
N SER A 24 -13.49 4.55 -0.64
CA SER A 24 -13.19 3.17 -1.03
C SER A 24 -11.85 2.63 -0.52
N ASP A 25 -11.21 3.32 0.44
CA ASP A 25 -9.87 2.92 0.91
C ASP A 25 -9.90 1.73 1.88
N SER A 26 -8.74 1.35 2.42
CA SER A 26 -8.63 0.26 3.39
C SER A 26 -9.21 0.53 4.78
N GLU A 27 -9.67 1.76 5.05
CA GLU A 27 -10.14 2.25 6.35
C GLU A 27 -9.11 2.20 7.51
N VAL A 28 -7.84 1.87 7.24
CA VAL A 28 -6.80 1.78 8.29
C VAL A 28 -6.51 3.12 8.95
N TYR A 29 -6.63 4.22 8.20
CA TYR A 29 -6.69 5.56 8.76
C TYR A 29 -8.13 6.00 8.93
N ASP A 30 -8.44 6.59 10.08
CA ASP A 30 -9.73 7.26 10.28
C ASP A 30 -9.80 8.61 9.54
N THR A 31 -10.94 9.30 9.62
CA THR A 31 -11.18 10.57 8.93
C THR A 31 -10.29 11.72 9.41
N GLU A 32 -9.69 11.58 10.60
CA GLU A 32 -8.73 12.52 11.17
C GLU A 32 -7.28 12.14 10.83
N GLY A 33 -7.06 11.08 10.05
CA GLY A 33 -5.74 10.60 9.65
C GLY A 33 -4.99 9.81 10.72
N ARG A 34 -5.69 9.28 11.74
CA ARG A 34 -5.08 8.48 12.81
C ARG A 34 -5.08 7.01 12.41
N PHE A 35 -3.95 6.33 12.64
CA PHE A 35 -3.84 4.89 12.39
C PHE A 35 -4.71 4.12 13.38
N VAL A 36 -5.56 3.23 12.89
CA VAL A 36 -6.46 2.38 13.67
C VAL A 36 -5.94 0.94 13.63
N PRO A 37 -5.24 0.46 14.68
CA PRO A 37 -4.63 -0.88 14.68
C PRO A 37 -5.63 -2.01 14.41
N GLU A 38 -6.85 -1.88 14.93
CA GLU A 38 -7.90 -2.88 14.76
C GLU A 38 -8.31 -3.04 13.30
N LYS A 39 -8.40 -1.94 12.55
CA LYS A 39 -8.70 -1.94 11.10
C LYS A 39 -7.56 -2.54 10.29
N PHE A 40 -6.32 -2.29 10.70
CA PHE A 40 -5.17 -2.94 10.09
C PHE A 40 -5.19 -4.46 10.29
N GLU A 41 -5.47 -4.93 11.49
CA GLU A 41 -5.61 -6.36 11.79
C GLU A 41 -6.79 -7.01 11.04
N GLU A 42 -7.88 -6.26 10.86
CA GLU A 42 -9.09 -6.68 10.15
C GLU A 42 -8.81 -7.05 8.67
N ILE A 43 -7.84 -6.40 8.03
CA ILE A 43 -7.40 -6.76 6.67
C ILE A 43 -7.01 -8.25 6.62
N PHE A 44 -6.16 -8.68 7.55
CA PHE A 44 -5.59 -10.04 7.53
C PHE A 44 -6.61 -11.06 8.01
N SER A 45 -7.41 -10.72 9.03
CA SER A 45 -8.45 -11.63 9.51
C SER A 45 -9.53 -11.91 8.44
N LYS A 46 -9.80 -10.95 7.55
CA LYS A 46 -10.77 -11.11 6.44
C LYS A 46 -10.17 -11.73 5.17
N PHE A 47 -8.95 -11.33 4.80
CA PHE A 47 -8.44 -11.58 3.44
C PHE A 47 -7.22 -12.50 3.38
N ASP A 48 -6.47 -12.74 4.47
CA ASP A 48 -5.39 -13.73 4.48
C ASP A 48 -5.94 -15.16 4.58
N LYS A 49 -6.51 -15.63 3.46
CA LYS A 49 -7.01 -16.98 3.33
C LYS A 49 -5.88 -17.98 3.55
N ASP A 50 -6.16 -19.02 4.32
CA ASP A 50 -5.22 -20.10 4.67
C ASP A 50 -4.08 -19.69 5.61
N HIS A 51 -4.18 -18.51 6.26
CA HIS A 51 -3.22 -18.04 7.28
C HIS A 51 -1.76 -18.03 6.79
N LYS A 52 -1.54 -17.46 5.60
CA LYS A 52 -0.22 -17.45 4.95
C LYS A 52 0.72 -16.41 5.55
N GLY A 53 0.21 -15.52 6.39
CA GLY A 53 0.94 -14.39 6.99
C GLY A 53 1.04 -13.18 6.05
N GLY A 54 0.18 -13.11 5.02
CA GLY A 54 0.25 -12.07 4.00
C GLY A 54 -0.79 -12.22 2.91
N LEU A 55 -0.90 -11.20 2.06
CA LEU A 55 -1.91 -11.15 1.03
C LEU A 55 -1.32 -11.52 -0.34
N GLY A 56 -1.98 -12.48 -1.01
CA GLY A 56 -1.75 -12.74 -2.43
C GLY A 56 -2.54 -11.78 -3.31
N TRP A 57 -2.32 -11.84 -4.63
CA TRP A 57 -3.03 -10.99 -5.58
C TRP A 57 -4.56 -11.16 -5.51
N SER A 58 -5.03 -12.40 -5.40
CA SER A 58 -6.46 -12.69 -5.26
C SER A 58 -7.07 -12.12 -3.98
N ASP A 59 -6.30 -12.10 -2.90
CA ASP A 59 -6.74 -11.59 -1.59
C ASP A 59 -6.87 -10.07 -1.64
N ILE A 60 -5.86 -9.41 -2.23
CA ILE A 60 -5.87 -7.96 -2.48
C ILE A 60 -7.04 -7.56 -3.38
N GLN A 61 -7.27 -8.26 -4.49
CA GLN A 61 -8.39 -7.93 -5.39
C GLN A 61 -9.75 -8.08 -4.70
N GLN A 62 -9.91 -9.10 -3.85
CA GLN A 62 -11.12 -9.27 -3.04
C GLN A 62 -11.28 -8.14 -2.03
N MET A 63 -10.20 -7.74 -1.35
CA MET A 63 -10.23 -6.62 -0.40
C MET A 63 -10.63 -5.32 -1.09
N VAL A 64 -9.95 -4.96 -2.18
CA VAL A 64 -10.27 -3.75 -2.97
C VAL A 64 -11.73 -3.77 -3.37
N TYR A 65 -12.23 -4.89 -3.92
CA TYR A 65 -13.63 -5.02 -4.32
C TYR A 65 -14.62 -4.87 -3.15
N ASN A 66 -14.33 -5.48 -2.00
CA ASN A 66 -15.20 -5.38 -0.81
C ASN A 66 -15.26 -3.97 -0.23
N ASN A 67 -14.18 -3.19 -0.38
CA ASN A 67 -14.11 -1.82 0.14
C ASN A 67 -14.69 -0.79 -0.84
N MET A 68 -15.03 -1.16 -2.09
CA MET A 68 -15.57 -0.22 -3.08
C MET A 68 -16.89 0.40 -2.60
N ASN A 69 -16.89 1.72 -2.40
CA ASN A 69 -18.10 2.46 -2.08
C ASN A 69 -18.85 2.85 -3.36
N ILE A 70 -20.14 2.51 -3.47
CA ILE A 70 -20.93 2.76 -4.69
C ILE A 70 -20.93 4.24 -5.14
N ASN A 71 -20.77 5.17 -4.19
CA ASN A 71 -20.78 6.61 -4.44
C ASN A 71 -19.38 7.20 -4.66
N ASP A 72 -18.34 6.37 -4.82
CA ASP A 72 -16.95 6.82 -4.94
C ASP A 72 -16.20 6.25 -6.16
N PRO A 73 -16.60 6.57 -7.41
CA PRO A 73 -15.94 6.06 -8.61
C PRO A 73 -14.47 6.47 -8.74
N ASN A 74 -14.08 7.61 -8.18
CA ASN A 74 -12.69 8.08 -8.21
C ASN A 74 -11.83 7.27 -7.24
N GLY A 75 -12.33 7.01 -6.02
CA GLY A 75 -11.64 6.15 -5.04
C GLY A 75 -11.49 4.71 -5.53
N TRP A 76 -12.38 4.22 -6.40
CA TRP A 76 -12.18 2.90 -7.03
C TRP A 76 -10.89 2.81 -7.85
N ILE A 77 -10.60 3.86 -8.61
CA ILE A 77 -9.42 3.89 -9.47
C ILE A 77 -8.18 4.08 -8.60
N ALA A 78 -8.25 4.99 -7.62
CA ALA A 78 -7.16 5.23 -6.68
C ALA A 78 -6.79 3.96 -5.90
N GLU A 79 -7.75 3.32 -5.23
CA GLU A 79 -7.54 2.11 -4.43
C GLU A 79 -6.92 0.97 -5.25
N ARG A 80 -7.43 0.75 -6.48
CA ARG A 80 -6.87 -0.27 -7.39
C ARG A 80 -5.41 0.01 -7.74
N LEU A 81 -5.07 1.28 -8.01
CA LEU A 81 -3.70 1.67 -8.33
C LEU A 81 -2.77 1.55 -7.11
N GLU A 82 -3.22 2.00 -5.95
CA GLU A 82 -2.45 1.95 -4.69
C GLU A 82 -2.07 0.50 -4.34
N TRP A 83 -3.03 -0.41 -4.35
CA TRP A 83 -2.76 -1.82 -4.06
C TRP A 83 -2.04 -2.56 -5.18
N TRP A 84 -2.23 -2.17 -6.44
CA TRP A 84 -1.46 -2.73 -7.55
C TRP A 84 0.02 -2.37 -7.45
N VAL A 85 0.34 -1.09 -7.19
CA VAL A 85 1.72 -0.64 -6.97
C VAL A 85 2.32 -1.33 -5.74
N THR A 86 1.57 -1.38 -4.63
CA THR A 86 1.99 -2.08 -3.40
C THR A 86 2.34 -3.54 -3.68
N TYR A 87 1.48 -4.26 -4.41
CA TYR A 87 1.73 -5.66 -4.77
C TYR A 87 2.98 -5.84 -5.64
N LEU A 88 3.12 -5.02 -6.70
CA LEU A 88 4.27 -5.11 -7.60
C LEU A 88 5.58 -4.80 -6.90
N LEU A 89 5.57 -3.83 -5.99
CA LEU A 89 6.76 -3.39 -5.28
C LEU A 89 7.22 -4.38 -4.21
N LEU A 90 6.27 -5.01 -3.50
CA LEU A 90 6.57 -5.68 -2.22
C LEU A 90 6.43 -7.20 -2.24
N ARG A 91 5.77 -7.79 -3.25
CA ARG A 91 5.55 -9.23 -3.30
C ARG A 91 6.86 -10.01 -3.27
N ASP A 92 6.85 -11.12 -2.54
CA ASP A 92 7.95 -12.07 -2.51
C ASP A 92 7.94 -13.02 -3.72
N HIS A 93 8.85 -13.99 -3.71
CA HIS A 93 8.96 -15.02 -4.75
C HIS A 93 7.77 -15.99 -4.80
N LYS A 94 6.98 -16.07 -3.72
CA LYS A 94 5.74 -16.87 -3.64
C LYS A 94 4.52 -16.05 -4.06
N GLY A 95 4.71 -14.78 -4.39
CA GLY A 95 3.63 -13.87 -4.81
C GLY A 95 2.81 -13.33 -3.64
N LEU A 96 3.35 -13.32 -2.43
CA LEU A 96 2.71 -12.80 -1.21
C LEU A 96 3.34 -11.47 -0.79
N VAL A 97 2.51 -10.57 -0.28
CA VAL A 97 2.97 -9.38 0.45
C VAL A 97 2.74 -9.63 1.93
N SER A 98 3.83 -9.74 2.71
CA SER A 98 3.72 -10.06 4.14
C SER A 98 3.03 -8.93 4.90
N LYS A 99 2.39 -9.30 6.01
CA LYS A 99 1.74 -8.35 6.91
C LYS A 99 2.68 -7.23 7.36
N GLU A 100 3.93 -7.55 7.65
CA GLU A 100 4.96 -6.59 8.08
C GLU A 100 5.28 -5.60 6.97
N LYS A 101 5.39 -6.05 5.71
CA LYS A 101 5.61 -5.15 4.58
C LYS A 101 4.41 -4.21 4.36
N ILE A 102 3.18 -4.70 4.52
CA ILE A 102 1.97 -3.86 4.43
C ILE A 102 1.93 -2.87 5.59
N ARG A 103 2.30 -3.27 6.82
CA ARG A 103 2.45 -2.34 7.96
C ARG A 103 3.43 -1.22 7.64
N GLY A 104 4.55 -1.58 7.01
CA GLY A 104 5.57 -0.65 6.56
C GLY A 104 5.06 0.41 5.58
N VAL A 105 4.02 0.11 4.79
CA VAL A 105 3.40 1.09 3.88
C VAL A 105 2.71 2.19 4.68
N TYR A 106 2.08 1.84 5.81
CA TYR A 106 1.40 2.80 6.67
C TYR A 106 2.38 3.62 7.53
N ASP A 107 3.35 2.98 8.18
CA ASP A 107 4.28 3.70 9.07
C ASP A 107 5.52 4.29 8.35
N GLY A 108 5.67 4.01 7.04
CA GLY A 108 6.75 4.53 6.20
C GLY A 108 8.04 3.70 6.24
N THR A 109 8.15 2.69 7.11
CA THR A 109 9.36 1.86 7.22
C THR A 109 9.58 0.97 5.99
N VAL A 110 8.58 0.82 5.12
CA VAL A 110 8.70 0.05 3.86
C VAL A 110 9.84 0.55 2.98
N TRP A 111 10.16 1.83 3.00
CA TRP A 111 11.20 2.39 2.14
C TRP A 111 12.59 1.92 2.52
N GLU A 112 12.85 1.69 3.81
CA GLU A 112 14.10 1.08 4.29
C GLU A 112 14.22 -0.37 3.79
N VAL A 113 13.12 -1.13 3.86
CA VAL A 113 13.03 -2.50 3.34
C VAL A 113 13.31 -2.53 1.84
N VAL A 114 12.63 -1.67 1.06
CA VAL A 114 12.81 -1.59 -0.39
C VAL A 114 14.23 -1.18 -0.76
N ALA A 115 14.81 -0.19 -0.08
CA ALA A 115 16.18 0.26 -0.31
C ALA A 115 17.19 -0.86 -0.07
N ALA A 116 17.06 -1.59 1.05
CA ALA A 116 17.91 -2.74 1.37
C ALA A 116 17.79 -3.85 0.32
N GLU A 117 16.58 -4.19 -0.12
CA GLU A 117 16.38 -5.21 -1.17
C GLU A 117 16.98 -4.78 -2.51
N VAL A 118 16.84 -3.50 -2.89
CA VAL A 118 17.43 -2.94 -4.10
C VAL A 118 18.95 -3.03 -4.05
N GLU A 119 19.56 -2.66 -2.94
CA GLU A 119 21.02 -2.73 -2.77
C GLU A 119 21.53 -4.17 -2.84
N ALA A 120 20.84 -5.10 -2.16
CA ALA A 120 21.16 -6.52 -2.23
C ALA A 120 21.04 -7.06 -3.67
N ARG A 121 20.05 -6.62 -4.45
CA ARG A 121 19.90 -6.99 -5.88
C ARG A 121 21.08 -6.46 -6.72
N LYS A 122 21.54 -5.22 -6.48
CA LYS A 122 22.71 -4.65 -7.19
C LYS A 122 23.99 -5.42 -6.88
N ASN A 123 24.22 -5.76 -5.61
CA ASN A 123 25.40 -6.51 -5.19
C ASN A 123 25.44 -7.91 -5.80
N ARG A 124 24.31 -8.63 -5.82
CA ARG A 124 24.21 -9.92 -6.52
C ARG A 124 24.51 -9.80 -8.01
N ARG A 125 23.94 -8.82 -8.70
CA ARG A 125 24.20 -8.59 -10.14
C ARG A 125 25.66 -8.23 -10.41
N SER A 126 26.30 -7.50 -9.51
CA SER A 126 27.71 -7.14 -9.63
C SER A 126 28.60 -8.37 -9.47
N ALA A 127 28.32 -9.23 -8.48
CA ALA A 127 29.06 -10.49 -8.28
C ALA A 127 29.04 -11.37 -9.54
N TYR A 128 27.87 -11.58 -10.16
CA TYR A 128 27.73 -12.34 -11.41
C TYR A 128 28.48 -11.74 -12.62
N LYS A 129 28.84 -10.45 -12.60
CA LYS A 129 29.54 -9.81 -13.72
C LYS A 129 31.06 -10.01 -13.65
N TYR A 130 31.59 -10.42 -12.50
CA TYR A 130 33.01 -10.64 -12.25
C TYR A 130 33.37 -12.12 -12.05
N GLU A 131 32.42 -13.02 -12.28
CA GLU A 131 32.60 -14.46 -12.50
C GLU A 131 32.60 -14.75 -14.02
#